data_AF-A0A9X2WQB5-F1
#
_entry.id   AF-A0A9X2WQB5-F1
#
_cell.length_a   1.000
_cell.length_b   1.000
_cell.length_c   1.000
_cell.angle_alpha   90.00
_cell.angle_beta   90.00
_cell.angle_gamma   90.00
#
_symmetry.space_group_name_H-M   'P 1'
#
loop_
_entity.id
_entity.type
_entity.pdbx_description
1 polymer ?
#
loop_
_entity_poly.entity_id
_entity_poly.type
_entity_poly.pdbx_seq_one_letter_code
_entity_poly.pdbx_strand_id
1 'polypeptide(L)'
;MQAALRLNIEQLEPGLCIIDEGKERSVDSGFIDITARDAQRRTVVIELKTGVAGQRAIAQILSYMGDVLIAEDSVDTRGILVAGDFDDKAIAASRVVPNLTLKKYKVEFSFETAE
;
A
#
# COMPACT_ATOMS: atom_id res chain seq x y z
N MET A 1 11.82 6.23 -2.61
CA MET A 1 10.69 5.44 -3.15
C MET A 1 9.36 5.90 -2.57
N GLN A 2 9.16 5.88 -1.24
CA GLN A 2 7.90 6.29 -0.60
C GLN A 2 7.46 7.72 -1.00
N ALA A 3 8.37 8.70 -1.02
CA ALA A 3 8.08 10.05 -1.51
C ALA A 3 7.56 10.10 -2.96
N ALA A 4 8.16 9.32 -3.86
CA ALA A 4 7.70 9.24 -5.25
C ALA A 4 6.32 8.58 -5.36
N LEU A 5 6.05 7.56 -4.53
CA LEU A 5 4.71 6.94 -4.44
C LEU A 5 3.67 7.95 -3.93
N ARG A 6 4.00 8.74 -2.91
CA ARG A 6 3.12 9.79 -2.38
C ARG A 6 2.75 10.83 -3.45
N LEU A 7 3.71 11.25 -4.27
CA LEU A 7 3.49 12.20 -5.37
C LEU A 7 2.63 11.63 -6.52
N ASN A 8 2.53 10.31 -6.62
CA ASN A 8 1.85 9.62 -7.72
C ASN A 8 0.73 8.70 -7.21
N ILE A 9 0.14 9.01 -6.05
CA ILE A 9 -0.75 8.11 -5.33
C ILE A 9 -1.99 7.71 -6.15
N GLU A 10 -2.51 8.61 -6.98
CA GLU A 10 -3.65 8.37 -7.88
C GLU A 10 -3.36 7.31 -8.95
N GLN A 11 -2.09 6.98 -9.22
CA GLN A 11 -1.74 5.88 -10.11
C GLN A 11 -2.03 4.51 -9.50
N LEU A 12 -2.12 4.41 -8.16
CA LEU A 12 -2.57 3.17 -7.52
C LEU A 12 -4.07 2.92 -7.79
N GLU A 13 -4.87 3.99 -7.67
CA GLU A 13 -6.31 4.00 -7.88
C GLU A 13 -6.81 5.46 -8.05
N PRO A 14 -7.68 5.76 -9.02
CA PRO A 14 -8.25 7.11 -9.18
C PRO A 14 -9.03 7.58 -7.95
N GLY A 15 -8.82 8.84 -7.55
CA GLY A 15 -9.50 9.46 -6.41
C GLY A 15 -8.95 9.07 -5.03
N LEU A 16 -7.79 8.42 -4.99
CA LEU A 16 -7.09 8.08 -3.75
C LEU A 16 -6.43 9.35 -3.17
N CYS A 17 -6.75 9.69 -1.91
CA CYS A 17 -6.28 10.89 -1.23
C CYS A 17 -5.54 10.54 0.07
N ILE A 18 -4.31 11.04 0.24
CA ILE A 18 -3.49 10.80 1.44
C ILE A 18 -4.07 11.58 2.64
N ILE A 19 -4.17 10.94 3.80
CA ILE A 19 -4.76 11.51 5.02
C ILE A 19 -3.86 11.42 6.26
N ASP A 20 -2.55 11.21 6.07
CA ASP A 20 -1.58 10.96 7.14
C ASP A 20 -0.66 12.14 7.46
N GLU A 21 -0.96 13.33 6.90
CA GLU A 21 -0.17 14.56 7.08
C GLU A 21 1.32 14.40 6.71
N GLY A 22 1.65 13.45 5.81
CA GLY A 22 3.01 13.19 5.39
C GLY A 22 3.84 12.38 6.39
N LYS A 23 3.20 11.78 7.40
CA LYS A 23 3.86 10.97 8.43
C LYS A 23 3.33 9.55 8.40
N GLU A 24 4.17 8.60 8.77
CA GLU A 24 3.75 7.22 8.97
C GLU A 24 2.77 7.15 10.16
N ARG A 25 1.69 6.39 9.99
CA ARG A 25 0.65 6.28 11.02
C ARG A 25 1.03 5.18 12.00
N SER A 26 1.16 5.52 13.29
CA SER A 26 1.37 4.53 14.34
C SER A 26 0.11 3.71 14.59
N VAL A 27 0.27 2.40 14.67
CA VAL A 27 -0.74 1.40 15.06
C VAL A 27 -0.10 0.38 16.02
N ASP A 28 -0.91 -0.49 16.63
CA ASP A 28 -0.42 -1.43 17.65
C ASP A 28 0.63 -2.40 17.09
N SER A 29 0.47 -2.82 15.83
CA SER A 29 1.39 -3.73 15.16
C SER A 29 2.55 -3.05 14.42
N GLY A 30 2.65 -1.71 14.45
CA GLY A 30 3.79 -0.98 13.87
C GLY A 30 3.44 0.38 13.27
N PHE A 31 4.04 0.69 12.11
CA PHE A 31 3.86 1.96 11.41
C PHE A 31 3.42 1.69 9.97
N ILE A 32 2.32 2.32 9.57
CA ILE A 32 1.80 2.26 8.21
C ILE A 32 2.55 3.28 7.36
N ASP A 33 3.12 2.83 6.23
CA ASP A 33 3.86 3.68 5.28
C ASP A 33 3.01 4.88 4.80
N ILE A 34 1.81 4.62 4.30
CA ILE A 34 0.86 5.64 3.83
C ILE A 34 -0.57 5.27 4.24
N THR A 35 -1.29 6.22 4.83
CA THR A 35 -2.74 6.09 5.07
C THR A 35 -3.50 7.02 4.13
N ALA A 36 -4.49 6.48 3.42
CA ALA A 36 -5.28 7.20 2.44
C ALA A 36 -6.79 6.94 2.58
N ARG A 37 -7.59 7.68 1.82
CA ARG A 37 -9.02 7.48 1.59
C ARG A 37 -9.28 7.29 0.11
N ASP A 38 -10.08 6.30 -0.25
CA ASP A 38 -10.55 6.14 -1.63
C ASP A 38 -11.71 7.10 -1.96
N ALA A 39 -12.18 7.05 -3.21
CA ALA A 39 -13.30 7.87 -3.68
C ALA A 39 -14.62 7.62 -2.93
N GLN A 40 -14.76 6.47 -2.25
CA GLN A 40 -15.91 6.13 -1.41
C GLN A 40 -15.67 6.46 0.08
N ARG A 41 -14.59 7.17 0.40
CA ARG A 41 -14.15 7.54 1.75
C ARG A 41 -13.78 6.34 2.64
N ARG A 42 -13.51 5.16 2.07
CA ARG A 42 -13.00 4.01 2.84
C ARG A 42 -11.52 4.19 3.15
N THR A 43 -11.09 3.72 4.31
CA THR A 43 -9.67 3.79 4.71
C THR A 43 -8.86 2.81 3.88
N VAL A 44 -7.76 3.29 3.32
CA VAL A 44 -6.82 2.49 2.56
C VAL A 44 -5.47 2.51 3.27
N VAL A 45 -5.07 1.35 3.76
CA VAL A 45 -3.73 1.08 4.30
C VAL A 45 -2.81 0.73 3.13
N ILE A 46 -1.68 1.42 3.01
CA ILE A 46 -0.75 1.20 1.91
C ILE A 46 0.61 0.88 2.52
N GLU A 47 1.18 -0.25 2.09
CA GLU A 47 2.50 -0.73 2.51
C GLU A 47 3.40 -0.83 1.27
N LEU A 48 4.64 -0.38 1.36
CA LEU A 48 5.61 -0.34 0.27
C LEU A 48 6.84 -1.20 0.58
N LYS A 49 7.14 -2.15 -0.32
CA LYS A 49 8.37 -2.96 -0.26
C LYS A 49 9.31 -2.64 -1.41
N THR A 50 10.61 -2.60 -1.11
CA THR A 50 11.65 -2.59 -2.13
C THR A 50 11.88 -4.02 -2.64
N GLY A 51 11.93 -4.19 -3.97
CA GLY A 51 12.14 -5.51 -4.58
C GLY A 51 10.95 -6.47 -4.49
N VAL A 52 11.24 -7.76 -4.32
CA VAL A 52 10.24 -8.84 -4.31
C VAL A 52 9.63 -9.01 -2.90
N ALA A 53 8.32 -8.80 -2.78
CA ALA A 53 7.59 -9.00 -1.54
C ALA A 53 7.07 -10.44 -1.40
N GLY A 54 7.33 -11.05 -0.25
CA GLY A 54 6.84 -12.39 0.10
C GLY A 54 5.74 -12.39 1.16
N GLN A 55 5.39 -13.57 1.69
CA GLN A 55 4.30 -13.76 2.67
C GLN A 55 4.39 -12.87 3.92
N ARG A 56 5.60 -12.47 4.34
CA ARG A 56 5.77 -11.55 5.48
C ARG A 56 5.17 -10.17 5.23
N ALA A 57 5.21 -9.69 3.98
CA ALA A 57 4.61 -8.42 3.61
C ALA A 57 3.08 -8.50 3.63
N ILE A 58 2.51 -9.65 3.24
CA ILE A 58 1.07 -9.94 3.40
C ILE A 58 0.68 -9.91 4.87
N ALA A 59 1.39 -10.65 5.74
CA ALA A 59 1.11 -10.66 7.17
C ALA A 59 1.15 -9.24 7.77
N GLN A 60 2.15 -8.45 7.39
CA GLN A 60 2.32 -7.08 7.88
C GLN A 60 1.15 -6.16 7.50
N ILE A 61 0.79 -6.09 6.22
CA ILE A 61 -0.33 -5.21 5.81
C ILE A 61 -1.66 -5.68 6.42
N LEU A 62 -1.87 -6.99 6.59
CA LEU A 62 -3.07 -7.52 7.23
C LEU A 62 -3.16 -7.14 8.71
N SER A 63 -2.03 -7.14 9.45
CA SER A 63 -2.00 -6.66 10.83
C SER A 63 -2.40 -5.19 10.92
N TYR A 64 -1.85 -4.34 10.04
CA TYR A 64 -2.19 -2.92 9.99
C TYR A 64 -3.66 -2.68 9.63
N MET A 65 -4.19 -3.42 8.66
CA MET A 65 -5.62 -3.35 8.32
C MET A 65 -6.50 -3.75 9.50
N GLY A 66 -6.10 -4.75 10.28
CA GLY A 66 -6.80 -5.18 11.50
C GLY A 66 -6.82 -4.09 12.57
N ASP A 67 -5.68 -3.46 12.84
CA ASP A 67 -5.59 -2.37 13.82
C ASP A 67 -6.47 -1.17 13.40
N VAL A 68 -6.43 -0.79 12.12
CA VAL A 68 -7.25 0.31 11.58
C VAL A 68 -8.74 -0.02 11.60
N LEU A 69 -9.12 -1.26 11.26
CA LEU A 69 -10.49 -1.74 11.32
C LEU A 69 -11.07 -1.55 12.73
N ILE A 70 -10.32 -1.94 13.77
CA ILE A 70 -10.74 -1.80 15.18
C ILE A 70 -10.78 -0.33 15.59
N ALA A 71 -9.73 0.43 15.27
CA ALA A 71 -9.60 1.83 15.71
C ALA A 71 -10.66 2.76 15.09
N GLU A 72 -11.09 2.48 13.85
CA GLU A 72 -12.04 3.33 13.12
C GLU A 72 -13.47 2.77 13.08
N ASP A 73 -13.73 1.61 13.71
CA ASP A 73 -14.99 0.87 13.58
C ASP A 73 -15.44 0.71 12.11
N SER A 74 -14.46 0.55 11.21
CA SER A 74 -14.63 0.67 9.77
C SER A 74 -14.53 -0.71 9.11
N VAL A 75 -15.69 -1.35 8.95
CA VAL A 75 -15.83 -2.67 8.29
C VAL A 75 -15.27 -2.73 6.87
N ASP A 76 -15.05 -1.57 6.25
CA ASP A 76 -14.64 -1.43 4.85
C ASP A 76 -13.16 -1.03 4.66
N THR A 77 -12.31 -1.21 5.69
CA THR A 77 -10.86 -0.97 5.56
C THR A 77 -10.26 -1.86 4.47
N ARG A 78 -9.46 -1.27 3.57
CA ARG A 78 -8.76 -1.97 2.47
C ARG A 78 -7.24 -1.84 2.59
N GLY A 79 -6.54 -2.77 1.95
CA GLY A 79 -5.08 -2.77 1.83
C GLY A 79 -4.62 -2.66 0.38
N ILE A 80 -3.58 -1.87 0.13
CA ILE A 80 -2.80 -1.92 -1.11
C ILE A 80 -1.35 -2.21 -0.74
N LEU A 81 -0.87 -3.40 -1.06
CA LEU A 81 0.55 -3.75 -0.92
C LEU A 81 1.26 -3.44 -2.24
N VAL A 82 2.24 -2.55 -2.17
CA VAL A 82 3.03 -2.07 -3.31
C VAL A 82 4.43 -2.66 -3.25
N ALA A 83 4.91 -3.29 -4.33
CA ALA A 83 6.26 -3.86 -4.38
C ALA A 83 6.84 -3.82 -5.80
N GLY A 84 8.14 -4.08 -5.96
CA GLY A 84 8.73 -4.23 -7.30
C GLY A 84 8.26 -5.52 -7.97
N ASP A 85 8.11 -6.59 -7.18
CA ASP A 85 7.46 -7.82 -7.58
C ASP A 85 6.89 -8.57 -6.36
N PHE A 86 6.22 -9.70 -6.57
CA PHE A 86 5.68 -10.58 -5.54
C PHE A 86 6.08 -12.03 -5.82
N ASP A 87 6.41 -12.79 -4.77
CA ASP A 87 6.57 -14.23 -4.92
C ASP A 87 5.22 -14.95 -5.10
N ASP A 88 5.25 -16.17 -5.64
CA ASP A 88 4.04 -16.96 -5.90
C ASP A 88 3.21 -17.23 -4.64
N LYS A 89 3.87 -17.32 -3.47
CA LYS A 89 3.21 -17.58 -2.20
C LYS A 89 2.43 -16.35 -1.71
N ALA A 90 2.97 -15.15 -1.89
CA ALA A 90 2.31 -13.88 -1.59
C ALA A 90 1.12 -13.66 -2.53
N ILE A 91 1.29 -13.94 -3.82
CA ILE A 91 0.20 -13.90 -4.81
C ILE A 91 -0.89 -14.91 -4.45
N ALA A 92 -0.52 -16.15 -4.08
CA ALA A 92 -1.50 -17.16 -3.69
C ALA A 92 -2.26 -16.76 -2.42
N ALA A 93 -1.56 -16.24 -1.40
CA ALA A 93 -2.17 -15.80 -0.15
C ALA A 93 -3.12 -14.61 -0.34
N SER A 94 -2.78 -13.65 -1.22
CA SER A 94 -3.63 -12.47 -1.43
C SER A 94 -4.98 -12.80 -2.11
N ARG A 95 -5.05 -13.87 -2.91
CA ARG A 95 -6.28 -14.25 -3.66
C ARG A 95 -7.49 -14.53 -2.76
N VAL A 96 -7.28 -14.93 -1.51
CA VAL A 96 -8.36 -15.24 -0.57
C VAL A 96 -8.69 -14.07 0.37
N VAL A 97 -8.01 -12.93 0.22
CA VAL A 97 -8.24 -11.72 1.00
C VAL A 97 -8.94 -10.68 0.11
N PRO A 98 -10.28 -10.53 0.19
CA PRO A 98 -11.06 -9.77 -0.78
C PRO A 98 -10.76 -8.27 -0.79
N ASN A 99 -10.30 -7.71 0.33
CA ASN A 99 -10.02 -6.29 0.53
C ASN A 99 -8.52 -5.96 0.47
N LEU A 100 -7.67 -6.86 -0.06
CA LEU A 100 -6.25 -6.64 -0.28
C LEU A 100 -5.91 -6.67 -1.77
N THR A 101 -5.28 -5.61 -2.26
CA THR A 101 -4.79 -5.52 -3.65
C THR A 101 -3.26 -5.50 -3.68
N LEU A 102 -2.66 -6.26 -4.60
CA LEU A 102 -1.22 -6.19 -4.89
C LEU A 102 -0.98 -5.27 -6.09
N LYS A 103 -0.03 -4.34 -5.96
CA LYS A 103 0.38 -3.43 -7.04
C LYS A 103 1.88 -3.53 -7.26
N LYS A 104 2.31 -3.83 -8.49
CA LYS A 104 3.72 -3.76 -8.86
C LYS A 104 4.06 -2.32 -9.26
N TYR A 105 5.20 -1.80 -8.84
CA TYR A 105 5.77 -0.59 -9.42
C TYR A 105 6.94 -0.92 -10.34
N LYS A 106 7.18 -0.04 -11.30
CA LYS A 106 8.35 -0.08 -12.18
C LYS A 106 9.00 1.30 -12.15
N VAL A 107 10.33 1.34 -12.13
CA VAL A 107 11.10 2.57 -12.31
C VAL A 107 11.72 2.50 -13.70
N GLU A 108 11.46 3.50 -14.53
CA GLU A 108 12.05 3.63 -15.86
C GLU A 108 12.88 4.91 -15.91
N PHE A 109 14.12 4.79 -16.39
CA PHE A 109 14.98 5.93 -16.70
C PHE A 109 15.28 5.92 -18.19
N SER A 110 15.16 7.07 -18.83
CA SER A 110 15.62 7.31 -20.19
C SER A 110 16.53 8.54 -20.17
N PHE A 111 17.65 8.46 -20.86
CA PHE A 111 18.63 9.53 -20.97
C PHE A 111 18.93 9.80 -22.43
N GLU A 112 19.10 11.07 -22.77
CA GLU A 112 19.50 11.53 -24.09
C GLU A 112 20.82 12.31 -23.98
N THR A 113 21.52 12.45 -25.10
CA THR A 113 22.80 13.14 -25.16
C THR A 113 22.59 14.63 -24.91
N ALA A 114 23.40 15.19 -24.02
CA ALA A 114 23.56 16.64 -23.94
C ALA A 114 24.52 17.08 -25.06
N GLU A 115 23.96 17.50 -26.20
CA GLU A 115 24.69 18.26 -27.24
C GLU A 115 24.62 19.76 -26.96
#